data_AF-A0A2G6NYJ2-F1
#
_entry.id   AF-A0A2G6NYJ2-F1
#
_cell.length_a   1.000
_cell.length_b   1.000
_cell.length_c   1.000
_cell.angle_alpha   90.00
_cell.angle_beta   90.00
_cell.angle_gamma   90.00
#
_symmetry.space_group_name_H-M   'P 1'
#
loop_
_entity.id
_entity.type
_entity.pdbx_description
1 polymer ?
#
loop_
_entity_poly.entity_id
_entity_poly.type
_entity_poly.pdbx_seq_one_letter_code
_entity_poly.pdbx_strand_id
1 'polypeptide(L)'
;ILADGKVDYVKVYWLECDEDGDGVPNRLDLDSDNDGCLDAIEGGGNFTYNDVVNAGGTVTVGTGSTAENKNLGNTVDANGVPTVAGAAGQGVGTSQDAAQQADECDPCNPNSTLYMDTDGDGVANACDLDNDNDGILDCEEKGLFTDLSETFVLNGDASTVQGNTELQLTADENNKSGQAWGVARADFTKDFTLKMEAYLGTNDGGADGIVVVFHNDPSGTSAHGEDGRGIGARGIQNGIVLELDTYDNSNDTYLPPIQEDVWQDHGHIWKSVDQSTLSATT
;
A
#
# COMPACT_ATOMS: atom_id res chain seq x y z
N ILE A 1 -42.42 33.36 -43.65
CA ILE A 1 -43.83 32.96 -43.77
C ILE A 1 -44.07 32.64 -45.23
N LEU A 2 -44.08 31.35 -45.57
CA LEU A 2 -44.34 30.87 -46.92
C LEU A 2 -45.86 30.68 -47.05
N ALA A 3 -46.46 31.30 -48.07
CA ALA A 3 -47.89 31.23 -48.34
C ALA A 3 -48.10 30.58 -49.71
N ASP A 4 -47.63 29.34 -49.86
CA ASP A 4 -47.70 28.59 -51.13
C ASP A 4 -48.71 27.43 -51.10
N GLY A 5 -49.42 27.22 -49.98
CA GLY A 5 -50.45 26.19 -49.85
C GLY A 5 -49.91 24.76 -49.72
N LYS A 6 -48.64 24.58 -49.35
CA LYS A 6 -48.04 23.28 -49.00
C LYS A 6 -47.79 23.15 -47.50
N VAL A 7 -47.60 21.92 -47.03
CA VAL A 7 -47.17 21.65 -45.66
C VAL A 7 -45.66 21.84 -45.57
N ASP A 8 -45.23 22.82 -44.78
CA ASP A 8 -43.83 23.03 -44.44
C ASP A 8 -43.50 22.35 -43.10
N TYR A 9 -42.42 21.59 -43.05
CA TYR A 9 -41.86 21.07 -41.80
C TYR A 9 -40.52 21.75 -41.53
N VAL A 10 -40.36 22.23 -40.30
CA VAL A 10 -39.04 22.55 -39.73
C VAL A 10 -38.77 21.52 -38.64
N LYS A 11 -37.74 20.71 -38.83
CA LYS A 11 -37.13 19.96 -37.73
C LYS A 11 -35.95 20.77 -37.22
N VAL A 12 -36.06 21.22 -35.97
CA VAL A 12 -34.94 21.79 -35.23
C VAL A 12 -34.36 20.64 -34.40
N TYR A 13 -33.07 20.38 -34.56
CA TYR A 13 -32.32 19.47 -33.71
C TYR A 13 -31.50 20.33 -32.75
N TRP A 14 -31.63 20.08 -31.45
CA TRP A 14 -30.64 20.52 -30.47
C TRP A 14 -29.56 19.45 -30.48
N LEU A 15 -28.40 19.78 -31.05
CA LEU A 15 -27.22 18.93 -30.92
C LEU A 15 -26.59 19.31 -29.59
N GLU A 16 -26.76 18.47 -28.58
CA GLU A 16 -25.93 18.53 -27.38
C GLU A 16 -24.59 17.86 -27.72
N CYS A 17 -23.49 18.34 -27.13
CA CYS A 17 -22.21 17.63 -27.22
C CYS A 17 -22.32 16.35 -26.37
N ASP A 18 -21.70 15.29 -26.90
CA ASP A 18 -21.67 13.91 -26.41
C ASP A 18 -20.36 13.38 -27.02
N GLU A 19 -19.25 13.58 -26.32
CA GLU A 19 -17.90 13.42 -26.89
C GLU A 19 -17.53 11.94 -27.05
N ASP A 20 -17.92 11.12 -26.08
CA ASP A 20 -17.71 9.67 -26.08
C ASP A 20 -18.83 8.88 -26.80
N GLY A 21 -19.99 9.50 -27.02
CA GLY A 21 -21.11 8.92 -27.75
C GLY A 21 -21.92 7.90 -26.94
N ASP A 22 -21.87 7.96 -25.60
CA ASP A 22 -22.58 7.02 -24.73
C ASP A 22 -24.07 7.37 -24.55
N GLY A 23 -24.48 8.55 -25.02
CA GLY A 23 -25.85 9.06 -24.95
C GLY A 23 -26.17 9.92 -23.72
N VAL A 24 -25.18 10.21 -22.87
CA VAL A 24 -25.22 11.21 -21.82
C VAL A 24 -24.62 12.52 -22.35
N PRO A 25 -25.39 13.62 -22.41
CA PRO A 25 -24.85 14.89 -22.87
C PRO A 25 -23.75 15.40 -21.93
N ASN A 26 -22.61 15.90 -22.43
CA ASN A 26 -21.45 16.36 -21.63
C ASN A 26 -21.82 17.29 -20.45
N ARG A 27 -22.89 18.09 -20.54
CA ARG A 27 -23.35 18.93 -19.41
C ARG A 27 -23.96 18.15 -18.23
N LEU A 28 -24.18 16.85 -18.39
CA LEU A 28 -24.68 15.89 -17.41
C LEU A 28 -23.70 14.71 -17.24
N ASP A 29 -22.69 14.62 -18.10
CA ASP A 29 -21.61 13.66 -17.94
C ASP A 29 -20.64 14.14 -16.86
N LEU A 30 -20.03 13.20 -16.15
CA LEU A 30 -18.99 13.46 -15.17
C LEU A 30 -17.61 13.04 -15.69
N ASP A 31 -17.54 12.35 -16.82
CA ASP A 31 -16.35 11.91 -17.56
C ASP A 31 -16.70 11.99 -19.05
N SER A 32 -16.72 13.21 -19.60
CA SER A 32 -17.35 13.51 -20.89
C SER A 32 -16.68 12.81 -22.09
N ASP A 33 -15.41 12.46 -21.99
CA ASP A 33 -14.64 11.77 -23.03
C ASP A 33 -14.33 10.29 -22.70
N ASN A 34 -14.75 9.84 -21.51
CA ASN A 34 -14.80 8.45 -21.10
C ASN A 34 -13.42 7.80 -21.01
N ASP A 35 -12.48 8.56 -20.48
CA ASP A 35 -11.08 8.15 -20.35
C ASP A 35 -10.73 7.66 -18.94
N GLY A 36 -11.69 7.76 -18.01
CA GLY A 36 -11.57 7.31 -16.63
C GLY A 36 -11.15 8.40 -15.64
N CYS A 37 -10.85 9.61 -16.11
CA CYS A 37 -10.69 10.78 -15.27
C CYS A 37 -12.01 11.56 -15.16
N LEU A 38 -12.19 12.33 -14.09
CA LEU A 38 -13.41 13.10 -13.89
C LEU A 38 -13.28 14.50 -14.48
N ASP A 39 -14.32 15.00 -15.15
CA ASP A 39 -14.39 16.37 -15.67
C ASP A 39 -14.09 17.43 -14.59
N ALA A 40 -14.47 17.12 -13.35
CA ALA A 40 -14.20 17.92 -12.16
C ALA A 40 -12.69 18.13 -11.90
N ILE A 41 -11.88 17.11 -12.18
CA ILE A 41 -10.43 17.08 -11.98
C ILE A 41 -9.71 17.61 -13.23
N GLU A 42 -10.25 17.33 -14.41
CA GLU A 42 -9.65 17.70 -15.70
C GLU A 42 -9.97 19.09 -16.19
N GLY A 43 -11.02 19.70 -15.64
CA GLY A 43 -11.32 21.07 -15.97
C GLY A 43 -10.19 22.02 -15.60
N GLY A 44 -10.26 23.25 -16.09
CA GLY A 44 -9.20 24.25 -15.89
C GLY A 44 -9.04 24.77 -14.45
N GLY A 45 -9.59 24.08 -13.45
CA GLY A 45 -9.41 24.35 -12.04
C GLY A 45 -8.41 23.35 -11.43
N ASN A 46 -7.68 23.75 -10.39
CA ASN A 46 -6.74 22.87 -9.70
C ASN A 46 -7.45 22.08 -8.58
N PHE A 47 -8.43 21.26 -8.94
CA PHE A 47 -9.16 20.40 -8.00
C PHE A 47 -8.55 19.02 -7.93
N THR A 48 -8.68 18.38 -6.77
CA THR A 48 -8.15 17.04 -6.48
C THR A 48 -9.28 16.09 -6.08
N TYR A 49 -8.98 14.80 -5.90
CA TYR A 49 -9.98 13.84 -5.42
C TYR A 49 -10.53 14.14 -4.02
N ASN A 50 -9.87 15.02 -3.26
CA ASN A 50 -10.38 15.52 -1.97
C ASN A 50 -11.52 16.55 -2.13
N ASP A 51 -11.68 17.15 -3.30
CA ASP A 51 -12.68 18.18 -3.59
C ASP A 51 -13.98 17.61 -4.17
N VAL A 52 -13.96 16.34 -4.59
CA VAL A 52 -15.11 15.64 -5.16
C VAL A 52 -15.82 14.75 -4.14
N VAL A 53 -17.12 14.55 -4.34
CA VAL A 53 -17.97 13.70 -3.50
C VAL A 53 -18.85 12.84 -4.40
N ASN A 54 -19.44 11.77 -3.86
CA ASN A 54 -20.36 10.93 -4.62
C ASN A 54 -21.49 11.76 -5.23
N ALA A 55 -21.61 11.66 -6.55
CA ALA A 55 -22.61 12.37 -7.31
C ALA A 55 -23.98 11.70 -7.14
N GLY A 56 -25.03 12.51 -7.23
CA GLY A 56 -26.41 12.05 -7.22
C GLY A 56 -27.28 12.81 -8.21
N GLY A 57 -28.55 12.44 -8.31
CA GLY A 57 -29.50 13.12 -9.18
C GLY A 57 -29.37 12.67 -10.63
N THR A 58 -29.14 13.61 -11.55
CA THR A 58 -29.18 13.38 -13.00
C THR A 58 -27.82 13.39 -13.69
N VAL A 59 -26.74 13.60 -12.93
CA VAL A 59 -25.37 13.56 -13.46
C VAL A 59 -24.79 12.16 -13.25
N THR A 60 -24.03 11.66 -14.22
CA THR A 60 -23.41 10.33 -14.19
C THR A 60 -22.19 10.30 -15.09
N VAL A 61 -21.20 9.43 -14.81
CA VAL A 61 -20.05 9.17 -15.72
C VAL A 61 -20.41 8.38 -16.99
N GLY A 62 -21.71 8.28 -17.30
CA GLY A 62 -22.12 7.51 -18.46
C GLY A 62 -21.84 5.99 -18.44
N THR A 63 -22.00 5.37 -19.60
CA THR A 63 -21.74 3.95 -19.88
C THR A 63 -20.39 3.80 -20.57
N GLY A 64 -19.50 3.02 -19.97
CA GLY A 64 -18.16 2.76 -20.52
C GLY A 64 -17.07 3.34 -19.64
N SER A 65 -17.40 4.35 -18.83
CA SER A 65 -16.42 5.01 -17.97
C SER A 65 -15.96 4.10 -16.85
N THR A 66 -14.66 4.17 -16.61
CA THR A 66 -14.01 3.59 -15.44
C THR A 66 -13.89 4.57 -14.28
N ALA A 67 -14.29 5.84 -14.47
CA ALA A 67 -14.27 6.85 -13.43
C ALA A 67 -15.29 6.54 -12.33
N GLU A 68 -14.98 6.99 -11.11
CA GLU A 68 -15.95 6.94 -10.01
C GLU A 68 -17.06 7.96 -10.22
N ASN A 69 -18.31 7.63 -9.89
CA ASN A 69 -19.44 8.55 -10.06
C ASN A 69 -19.44 9.69 -9.02
N LYS A 70 -18.58 10.70 -9.20
CA LYS A 70 -18.33 11.80 -8.25
C LYS A 70 -18.36 13.18 -8.93
N ASN A 71 -18.73 14.22 -8.19
CA ASN A 71 -18.80 15.61 -8.66
C ASN A 71 -18.26 16.60 -7.60
N LEU A 72 -18.11 17.88 -7.95
CA LEU A 72 -17.58 18.93 -7.05
C LEU A 72 -18.58 19.35 -5.97
N GLY A 73 -18.77 18.52 -4.95
CA GLY A 73 -19.67 18.80 -3.84
C GLY A 73 -21.16 18.69 -4.20
N ASN A 74 -22.01 18.92 -3.19
CA ASN A 74 -23.46 18.69 -3.27
C ASN A 74 -24.30 19.97 -3.27
N THR A 75 -23.67 21.14 -3.38
CA THR A 75 -24.35 22.44 -3.34
C THR A 75 -23.95 23.31 -4.51
N VAL A 76 -24.91 24.05 -5.05
CA VAL A 76 -24.73 24.96 -6.18
C VAL A 76 -25.18 26.38 -5.83
N ASP A 77 -24.62 27.36 -6.53
CA ASP A 77 -25.06 28.75 -6.44
C ASP A 77 -26.36 29.01 -7.24
N ALA A 78 -26.77 30.28 -7.35
CA ALA A 78 -27.99 30.66 -8.06
C ALA A 78 -27.97 30.35 -9.57
N ASN A 79 -26.79 30.12 -10.15
CA ASN A 79 -26.60 29.77 -11.55
C ASN A 79 -26.41 28.26 -11.75
N GLY A 80 -26.45 27.47 -10.69
CA GLY A 80 -26.21 26.03 -10.76
C GLY A 80 -24.72 25.64 -10.76
N VAL A 81 -23.81 26.59 -10.49
CA VAL A 81 -22.37 26.29 -10.41
C VAL A 81 -22.06 25.68 -9.05
N PRO A 82 -21.32 24.56 -8.97
CA PRO A 82 -20.90 23.99 -7.70
C PRO A 82 -20.16 25.03 -6.84
N THR A 83 -20.56 25.17 -5.57
CA THR A 83 -20.02 26.23 -4.72
C THR A 83 -18.53 26.07 -4.43
N VAL A 84 -18.01 24.84 -4.50
CA VAL A 84 -16.57 24.51 -4.37
C VAL A 84 -15.77 25.14 -5.50
N ALA A 85 -16.32 25.18 -6.72
CA ALA A 85 -15.69 25.81 -7.88
C ALA A 85 -15.76 27.35 -7.86
N GLY A 86 -16.49 27.93 -6.90
CA GLY A 86 -16.76 29.37 -6.85
C GLY A 86 -17.68 29.85 -7.98
N ALA A 87 -18.08 31.13 -7.92
CA ALA A 87 -19.10 31.68 -8.82
C ALA A 87 -18.70 31.69 -10.32
N ALA A 88 -17.41 31.53 -10.63
CA ALA A 88 -16.92 31.47 -12.00
C ALA A 88 -16.94 30.04 -12.58
N GLY A 89 -17.02 29.01 -11.72
CA GLY A 89 -16.80 27.62 -12.10
C GLY A 89 -15.36 27.37 -12.54
N GLN A 90 -15.16 26.30 -13.29
CA GLN A 90 -13.89 25.97 -13.96
C GLN A 90 -14.02 26.05 -15.48
N GLY A 91 -12.87 26.19 -16.16
CA GLY A 91 -12.79 26.03 -17.62
C GLY A 91 -12.86 24.56 -18.03
N VAL A 92 -12.94 24.30 -19.34
CA VAL A 92 -13.04 22.92 -19.87
C VAL A 92 -11.78 22.07 -19.62
N GLY A 93 -10.59 22.68 -19.62
CA GLY A 93 -9.34 21.92 -19.42
C GLY A 93 -9.19 20.79 -20.45
N THR A 94 -8.88 19.58 -20.00
CA THR A 94 -8.73 18.37 -20.84
C THR A 94 -9.95 17.46 -20.84
N SER A 95 -11.03 17.81 -20.13
CA SER A 95 -12.20 16.94 -19.87
C SER A 95 -13.04 16.55 -21.10
N GLN A 96 -12.56 16.78 -22.32
CA GLN A 96 -13.23 16.50 -23.59
C GLN A 96 -12.21 15.97 -24.62
N ASP A 97 -11.07 15.48 -24.16
CA ASP A 97 -9.98 14.94 -24.97
C ASP A 97 -9.42 13.68 -24.30
N ALA A 98 -10.00 12.52 -24.64
CA ALA A 98 -9.60 11.20 -24.12
C ALA A 98 -8.13 10.82 -24.38
N ALA A 99 -7.35 11.65 -25.08
CA ALA A 99 -5.91 11.47 -25.25
C ALA A 99 -5.07 12.26 -24.22
N GLN A 100 -5.69 13.09 -23.38
CA GLN A 100 -5.04 13.93 -22.38
C GLN A 100 -5.78 13.86 -21.05
N GLN A 101 -5.08 13.44 -20.01
CA GLN A 101 -5.60 13.42 -18.64
C GLN A 101 -4.93 14.48 -17.78
N ALA A 102 -5.62 14.92 -16.73
CA ALA A 102 -4.98 15.66 -15.65
C ALA A 102 -3.95 14.78 -14.91
N ASP A 103 -2.86 15.41 -14.49
CA ASP A 103 -1.79 14.82 -13.68
C ASP A 103 -2.31 14.00 -12.48
N GLU A 104 -3.40 14.43 -11.84
CA GLU A 104 -3.98 13.74 -10.67
C GLU A 104 -4.57 12.36 -11.02
N CYS A 105 -4.94 12.14 -12.29
CA CYS A 105 -5.55 10.90 -12.78
C CYS A 105 -4.53 9.90 -13.34
N ASP A 106 -3.30 10.32 -13.61
CA ASP A 106 -2.25 9.44 -14.12
C ASP A 106 -1.75 8.50 -13.00
N PRO A 107 -2.00 7.17 -13.07
CA PRO A 107 -1.53 6.23 -12.07
C PRO A 107 0.00 6.14 -12.00
N CYS A 108 0.70 6.60 -13.03
CA CYS A 108 2.15 6.64 -13.09
C CYS A 108 2.74 7.94 -12.54
N ASN A 109 1.92 8.95 -12.20
CA ASN A 109 2.43 10.25 -11.78
C ASN A 109 2.86 10.23 -10.30
N PRO A 110 4.16 10.44 -10.01
CA PRO A 110 4.70 10.42 -8.65
C PRO A 110 4.25 11.59 -7.77
N ASN A 111 3.68 12.64 -8.37
CA ASN A 111 3.19 13.81 -7.65
C ASN A 111 1.70 13.71 -7.27
N SER A 112 1.02 12.66 -7.73
CA SER A 112 -0.38 12.43 -7.36
C SER A 112 -0.48 12.10 -5.87
N THR A 113 -1.51 12.62 -5.20
CA THR A 113 -1.75 12.28 -3.80
C THR A 113 -2.36 10.88 -3.61
N LEU A 114 -2.78 10.24 -4.71
CA LEU A 114 -3.36 8.90 -4.72
C LEU A 114 -2.35 7.80 -5.02
N TYR A 115 -1.29 8.10 -5.75
CA TYR A 115 -0.33 7.11 -6.24
C TYR A 115 1.02 7.32 -5.56
N MET A 116 1.45 6.32 -4.80
CA MET A 116 2.72 6.34 -4.07
C MET A 116 3.89 6.16 -5.03
N ASP A 117 4.97 6.92 -4.83
CA ASP A 117 6.30 6.71 -5.43
C ASP A 117 7.24 6.36 -4.27
N THR A 118 7.66 5.09 -4.20
CA THR A 118 8.35 4.52 -3.04
C THR A 118 9.82 4.88 -3.01
N ASP A 119 10.52 4.75 -4.13
CA ASP A 119 11.97 4.98 -4.21
C ASP A 119 12.32 6.43 -4.57
N GLY A 120 11.33 7.21 -5.00
CA GLY A 120 11.46 8.62 -5.35
C GLY A 120 12.16 8.85 -6.70
N ASP A 121 12.15 7.87 -7.60
CA ASP A 121 12.78 8.01 -8.92
C ASP A 121 11.93 8.78 -9.94
N GLY A 122 10.67 9.07 -9.59
CA GLY A 122 9.73 9.81 -10.40
C GLY A 122 8.77 8.95 -11.22
N VAL A 123 8.63 7.67 -10.92
CA VAL A 123 7.57 6.80 -11.44
C VAL A 123 6.76 6.26 -10.25
N ALA A 124 5.46 6.51 -10.22
CA ALA A 124 4.63 5.95 -9.16
C ALA A 124 4.54 4.42 -9.26
N ASN A 125 4.37 3.76 -8.12
CA ASN A 125 4.43 2.31 -7.97
C ASN A 125 3.49 1.52 -8.91
N ALA A 126 2.38 2.13 -9.35
CA ALA A 126 1.46 1.46 -10.25
C ALA A 126 2.08 1.18 -11.64
N CYS A 127 3.15 1.89 -11.99
CA CYS A 127 3.81 1.84 -13.28
C CYS A 127 5.32 1.63 -13.21
N ASP A 128 5.91 1.70 -12.02
CA ASP A 128 7.29 1.29 -11.80
C ASP A 128 7.39 -0.24 -11.83
N LEU A 129 8.50 -0.75 -12.37
CA LEU A 129 8.79 -2.19 -12.48
C LEU A 129 9.74 -2.68 -11.38
N ASP A 130 10.32 -1.76 -10.59
CA ASP A 130 11.31 -1.98 -9.54
C ASP A 130 11.09 -0.94 -8.42
N ASN A 131 9.98 -1.09 -7.70
CA ASN A 131 9.43 -0.05 -6.80
C ASN A 131 10.38 0.43 -5.69
N ASP A 132 11.42 -0.34 -5.35
CA ASP A 132 12.42 0.04 -4.36
C ASP A 132 13.84 0.19 -4.96
N ASN A 133 13.97 0.00 -6.28
CA ASN A 133 15.16 0.19 -7.09
C ASN A 133 16.38 -0.54 -6.55
N ASP A 134 16.14 -1.73 -5.98
CA ASP A 134 17.16 -2.60 -5.43
C ASP A 134 17.87 -3.43 -6.52
N GLY A 135 17.33 -3.38 -7.75
CA GLY A 135 17.85 -4.03 -8.95
C GLY A 135 17.19 -5.37 -9.29
N ILE A 136 16.08 -5.72 -8.63
CA ILE A 136 15.26 -6.90 -8.90
C ILE A 136 13.84 -6.42 -9.26
N LEU A 137 13.32 -6.85 -10.42
CA LEU A 137 11.98 -6.40 -10.85
C LEU A 137 10.88 -6.98 -9.94
N ASP A 138 9.80 -6.23 -9.74
CA ASP A 138 8.62 -6.60 -8.94
C ASP A 138 8.09 -8.01 -9.27
N CYS A 139 8.11 -8.36 -10.56
CA CYS A 139 7.61 -9.64 -11.06
C CYS A 139 8.46 -10.85 -10.59
N GLU A 140 9.73 -10.61 -10.24
CA GLU A 140 10.64 -11.60 -9.69
C GLU A 140 10.54 -11.69 -8.16
N GLU A 141 10.25 -10.58 -7.48
CA GLU A 141 10.17 -10.49 -6.03
C GLU A 141 8.83 -10.95 -5.43
N LYS A 142 7.74 -10.84 -6.19
CA LYS A 142 6.39 -11.34 -5.83
C LYS A 142 5.84 -10.90 -4.47
N GLY A 143 6.26 -9.81 -3.83
CA GLY A 143 5.75 -9.64 -2.47
C GLY A 143 6.33 -8.68 -1.50
N LEU A 144 7.55 -8.18 -1.67
CA LEU A 144 8.15 -7.30 -0.66
C LEU A 144 7.71 -5.86 -0.95
N PHE A 145 6.40 -5.69 -0.91
CA PHE A 145 5.72 -4.44 -1.17
C PHE A 145 5.83 -3.53 0.04
N THR A 146 5.90 -2.24 -0.24
CA THR A 146 6.18 -1.17 0.70
C THR A 146 5.02 -0.81 1.63
N ASP A 147 3.95 -1.62 1.62
CA ASP A 147 3.07 -1.82 2.77
C ASP A 147 3.33 -3.19 3.41
N LEU A 148 4.10 -3.19 4.50
CA LEU A 148 4.41 -4.38 5.27
C LEU A 148 3.18 -5.11 5.83
N SER A 149 2.01 -4.47 5.90
CA SER A 149 0.77 -5.09 6.37
C SER A 149 0.17 -6.10 5.38
N GLU A 150 0.55 -6.03 4.10
CA GLU A 150 0.18 -7.04 3.09
C GLU A 150 1.18 -8.19 3.03
N THR A 151 2.43 -7.92 3.42
CA THR A 151 3.55 -8.88 3.38
C THR A 151 3.61 -9.74 4.65
N PHE A 152 3.31 -9.14 5.81
CA PHE A 152 3.46 -9.78 7.11
C PHE A 152 2.14 -9.83 7.89
N VAL A 153 1.88 -10.98 8.51
CA VAL A 153 0.92 -11.08 9.61
C VAL A 153 1.64 -10.69 10.90
N LEU A 154 1.19 -9.59 11.51
CA LEU A 154 1.72 -9.12 12.80
C LEU A 154 1.00 -9.80 13.96
N ASN A 155 1.75 -10.25 14.96
CA ASN A 155 1.24 -10.82 16.20
C ASN A 155 1.86 -10.14 17.41
N GLY A 156 1.15 -10.21 18.55
CA GLY A 156 1.61 -9.64 19.80
C GLY A 156 1.62 -8.11 19.75
N ASP A 157 2.72 -7.52 20.21
CA ASP A 157 2.94 -6.07 20.24
C ASP A 157 3.51 -5.50 18.93
N ALA A 158 3.74 -6.34 17.91
CA ALA A 158 4.30 -5.87 16.64
C ALA A 158 3.34 -4.92 15.92
N SER A 159 3.89 -3.86 15.35
CA SER A 159 3.18 -2.87 14.55
C SER A 159 4.03 -2.37 13.39
N THR A 160 3.38 -1.78 12.40
CA THR A 160 4.07 -1.02 11.36
C THR A 160 4.25 0.43 11.80
N VAL A 161 5.36 1.05 11.39
CA VAL A 161 5.66 2.47 11.60
C VAL A 161 6.06 3.11 10.26
N GLN A 162 6.27 4.44 10.26
CA GLN A 162 6.72 5.19 9.07
C GLN A 162 5.84 5.01 7.83
N GLY A 163 4.50 4.97 8.00
CA GLY A 163 3.59 4.78 6.88
C GLY A 163 3.62 3.36 6.28
N ASN A 164 3.80 2.34 7.14
CA ASN A 164 3.86 0.92 6.77
C ASN A 164 5.15 0.42 6.10
N THR A 165 6.22 1.22 6.18
CA THR A 165 7.53 0.90 5.56
C THR A 165 8.53 0.28 6.54
N GLU A 166 8.28 0.33 7.86
CA GLU A 166 9.15 -0.27 8.87
C GLU A 166 8.37 -1.13 9.88
N LEU A 167 8.92 -2.28 10.27
CA LEU A 167 8.37 -3.13 11.32
C LEU A 167 8.93 -2.73 12.69
N GLN A 168 8.05 -2.29 13.60
CA GLN A 168 8.37 -2.21 15.02
C GLN A 168 7.88 -3.49 15.72
N LEU A 169 8.79 -4.41 16.02
CA LEU A 169 8.45 -5.64 16.76
C LEU A 169 8.13 -5.35 18.23
N THR A 170 8.89 -4.45 18.86
CA THR A 170 8.70 -4.06 20.26
C THR A 170 8.93 -2.56 20.42
N ALA A 171 8.13 -1.91 21.28
CA ALA A 171 8.39 -0.56 21.75
C ALA A 171 9.40 -0.60 22.92
N ASP A 172 10.06 0.53 23.21
CA ASP A 172 10.95 0.70 24.38
C ASP A 172 10.13 0.79 25.69
N GLU A 173 9.49 -0.32 26.04
CA GLU A 173 8.65 -0.52 27.20
C GLU A 173 8.89 -1.93 27.78
N ASN A 174 8.64 -2.10 29.08
CA ASN A 174 8.80 -3.41 29.71
C ASN A 174 7.75 -4.41 29.20
N ASN A 175 8.17 -5.68 29.04
CA ASN A 175 7.32 -6.84 28.72
C ASN A 175 6.60 -6.71 27.37
N LYS A 176 7.32 -6.38 26.30
CA LYS A 176 6.80 -6.41 24.93
C LYS A 176 7.28 -7.64 24.19
N SER A 177 6.41 -8.21 23.37
CA SER A 177 6.73 -9.34 22.49
C SER A 177 5.92 -9.23 21.20
N GLY A 178 6.61 -9.06 20.08
CA GLY A 178 5.98 -8.94 18.77
C GLY A 178 6.65 -9.81 17.73
N GLN A 179 5.87 -10.29 16.78
CA GLN A 179 6.31 -11.14 15.67
C GLN A 179 5.69 -10.65 14.36
N ALA A 180 6.43 -10.80 13.26
CA ALA A 180 5.96 -10.52 11.92
C ALA A 180 6.24 -11.74 11.03
N TRP A 181 5.19 -12.42 10.56
CA TRP A 181 5.31 -13.61 9.73
C TRP A 181 4.96 -13.34 8.28
N GLY A 182 5.92 -13.57 7.38
CA GLY A 182 5.67 -13.47 5.95
C GLY A 182 4.57 -14.44 5.51
N VAL A 183 3.62 -13.95 4.70
CA VAL A 183 2.55 -14.79 4.14
C VAL A 183 3.05 -15.68 2.99
N ALA A 184 4.15 -15.27 2.35
CA ALA A 184 4.83 -16.03 1.32
C ALA A 184 5.76 -17.09 1.93
N ARG A 185 5.87 -18.24 1.25
CA ARG A 185 6.78 -19.32 1.66
C ARG A 185 8.09 -19.21 0.90
N ALA A 186 9.21 -19.20 1.64
CA ALA A 186 10.53 -19.35 1.04
C ALA A 186 10.73 -20.76 0.46
N ASP A 187 11.31 -20.84 -0.74
CA ASP A 187 11.65 -22.11 -1.43
C ASP A 187 13.11 -22.46 -1.19
N PHE A 188 13.36 -23.33 -0.20
CA PHE A 188 14.68 -23.79 0.20
C PHE A 188 15.36 -24.72 -0.83
N THR A 189 14.70 -25.02 -1.96
CA THR A 189 15.36 -25.72 -3.08
C THR A 189 16.17 -24.79 -3.98
N LYS A 190 16.05 -23.47 -3.75
CA LYS A 190 16.78 -22.43 -4.46
C LYS A 190 17.64 -21.63 -3.50
N ASP A 191 18.71 -21.06 -4.04
CA ASP A 191 19.50 -20.07 -3.32
C ASP A 191 18.64 -18.81 -3.11
N PHE A 192 18.79 -18.18 -1.96
CA PHE A 192 18.17 -16.90 -1.64
C PHE A 192 19.14 -16.02 -0.86
N THR A 193 18.91 -14.71 -0.89
CA THR A 193 19.64 -13.74 -0.06
C THR A 193 18.63 -13.01 0.81
N LEU A 194 18.95 -12.86 2.10
CA LEU A 194 18.22 -11.98 3.00
C LEU A 194 19.11 -10.78 3.31
N LYS A 195 18.60 -9.57 3.07
CA LYS A 195 19.18 -8.32 3.54
C LYS A 195 18.22 -7.71 4.56
N MET A 196 18.76 -7.19 5.66
CA MET A 196 17.96 -6.50 6.67
C MET A 196 18.81 -5.43 7.37
N GLU A 197 18.16 -4.36 7.78
CA GLU A 197 18.68 -3.40 8.74
C GLU A 197 17.90 -3.56 10.04
N ALA A 198 18.60 -3.55 11.18
CA ALA A 198 17.99 -3.72 12.48
C ALA A 198 18.38 -2.57 13.41
N TYR A 199 17.39 -1.94 14.02
CA TYR A 199 17.59 -1.02 15.12
C TYR A 199 17.33 -1.73 16.45
N LEU A 200 18.41 -1.99 17.21
CA LEU A 200 18.36 -2.73 18.48
C LEU A 200 18.20 -1.80 19.71
N GLY A 201 17.82 -0.55 19.49
CA GLY A 201 17.72 0.46 20.54
C GLY A 201 19.05 1.18 20.83
N THR A 202 19.04 2.00 21.88
CA THR A 202 20.18 2.83 22.31
C THR A 202 20.58 2.59 23.77
N ASN A 203 19.84 1.73 24.46
CA ASN A 203 20.08 1.39 25.86
C ASN A 203 20.97 0.14 25.94
N ASP A 204 22.16 0.29 26.48
CA ASP A 204 23.15 -0.79 26.67
C ASP A 204 22.67 -1.88 27.66
N GLY A 205 21.64 -1.59 28.45
CA GLY A 205 20.93 -2.59 29.26
C GLY A 205 19.61 -3.07 28.65
N GLY A 206 19.39 -2.80 27.36
CA GLY A 206 18.20 -3.22 26.62
C GLY A 206 18.19 -4.73 26.36
N ALA A 207 16.98 -5.28 26.24
CA ALA A 207 16.73 -6.71 26.08
C ALA A 207 15.47 -6.91 25.19
N ASP A 208 15.18 -8.10 24.66
CA ASP A 208 15.96 -9.34 24.73
C ASP A 208 16.77 -9.59 23.44
N GLY A 209 16.53 -8.81 22.39
CA GLY A 209 17.15 -8.94 21.07
C GLY A 209 16.12 -9.21 19.98
N ILE A 210 16.58 -9.64 18.81
CA ILE A 210 15.73 -9.96 17.64
C ILE A 210 16.20 -11.24 16.95
N VAL A 211 15.25 -11.92 16.33
CA VAL A 211 15.51 -13.13 15.54
C VAL A 211 14.83 -13.08 14.18
N VAL A 212 15.46 -13.72 13.20
CA VAL A 212 14.82 -14.15 11.97
C VAL A 212 14.62 -15.65 12.03
N VAL A 213 13.39 -16.10 11.76
CA VAL A 213 13.04 -17.52 11.83
C VAL A 213 12.50 -17.99 10.49
N PHE A 214 13.08 -19.04 9.95
CA PHE A 214 12.49 -19.80 8.85
C PHE A 214 11.89 -21.08 9.40
N HIS A 215 10.57 -21.26 9.34
CA HIS A 215 9.89 -22.42 9.92
C HIS A 215 8.86 -23.07 8.99
N ASN A 216 8.52 -24.31 9.32
CA ASN A 216 7.32 -24.99 8.81
C ASN A 216 6.49 -25.54 9.98
N ASP A 217 6.33 -24.73 11.03
CA ASP A 217 5.40 -24.98 12.14
C ASP A 217 3.95 -25.15 11.61
N PRO A 218 3.19 -26.16 12.08
CA PRO A 218 1.78 -26.36 11.70
C PRO A 218 0.86 -25.18 11.98
N SER A 219 1.21 -24.30 12.92
CA SER A 219 0.47 -23.09 13.28
C SER A 219 0.62 -21.98 12.25
N GLY A 220 1.49 -22.13 11.25
CA GLY A 220 1.69 -21.16 10.17
C GLY A 220 2.05 -19.78 10.72
N THR A 221 1.38 -18.74 10.22
CA THR A 221 1.56 -17.35 10.67
C THR A 221 1.04 -17.08 12.10
N SER A 222 0.52 -18.09 12.81
CA SER A 222 0.19 -18.02 14.23
C SER A 222 1.22 -18.72 15.12
N ALA A 223 2.36 -19.16 14.55
CA ALA A 223 3.47 -19.69 15.34
C ALA A 223 4.00 -18.62 16.31
N HIS A 224 4.33 -19.05 17.53
CA HIS A 224 4.78 -18.15 18.60
C HIS A 224 5.86 -18.84 19.44
N GLY A 225 7.02 -18.20 19.58
CA GLY A 225 8.08 -18.66 20.48
C GLY A 225 7.97 -18.07 21.88
N GLU A 226 8.73 -18.63 22.82
CA GLU A 226 8.82 -18.14 24.20
C GLU A 226 9.48 -16.75 24.28
N ASP A 227 8.94 -15.85 25.12
CA ASP A 227 9.49 -14.52 25.41
C ASP A 227 10.78 -14.58 26.25
N GLY A 228 11.46 -13.42 26.40
CA GLY A 228 12.67 -13.33 27.22
C GLY A 228 13.83 -14.08 26.59
N ARG A 229 14.45 -14.98 27.35
CA ARG A 229 15.52 -15.89 26.92
C ARG A 229 15.18 -16.81 25.75
N GLY A 230 13.90 -16.95 25.40
CA GLY A 230 13.46 -17.68 24.20
C GLY A 230 13.52 -16.82 22.92
N ILE A 231 13.77 -15.52 23.11
CA ILE A 231 13.89 -14.44 22.12
C ILE A 231 12.79 -14.45 21.05
N GLY A 232 11.60 -14.92 21.43
CA GLY A 232 10.43 -15.00 20.55
C GLY A 232 10.46 -16.16 19.54
N ALA A 233 11.46 -17.07 19.58
CA ALA A 233 11.58 -18.17 18.63
C ALA A 233 11.61 -19.57 19.27
N ARG A 234 12.01 -19.71 20.54
CA ARG A 234 12.09 -21.01 21.20
C ARG A 234 10.70 -21.67 21.29
N GLY A 235 10.60 -22.94 20.90
CA GLY A 235 9.36 -23.71 20.89
C GLY A 235 8.65 -23.76 19.54
N ILE A 236 9.00 -22.89 18.58
CA ILE A 236 8.48 -22.99 17.21
C ILE A 236 8.98 -24.29 16.59
N GLN A 237 8.10 -25.05 15.92
CA GLN A 237 8.43 -26.33 15.33
C GLN A 237 9.05 -26.18 13.95
N ASN A 238 10.01 -27.07 13.63
CA ASN A 238 10.65 -27.16 12.31
C ASN A 238 11.28 -25.83 11.85
N GLY A 239 11.89 -25.08 12.76
CA GLY A 239 12.49 -23.78 12.46
C GLY A 239 14.01 -23.74 12.61
N ILE A 240 14.61 -22.88 11.78
CA ILE A 240 15.99 -22.42 11.89
C ILE A 240 15.92 -20.95 12.31
N VAL A 241 16.70 -20.58 13.30
CA VAL A 241 16.74 -19.24 13.86
C VAL A 241 18.09 -18.61 13.57
N LEU A 242 18.07 -17.36 13.11
CA LEU A 242 19.23 -16.47 13.04
C LEU A 242 19.00 -15.37 14.08
N GLU A 243 19.86 -15.33 15.08
CA GLU A 243 19.71 -14.50 16.28
C GLU A 243 20.66 -13.32 16.31
N LEU A 244 20.16 -12.22 16.88
CA LEU A 244 20.90 -11.05 17.35
C LEU A 244 20.46 -10.79 18.80
N ASP A 245 21.16 -11.40 19.74
CA ASP A 245 20.89 -11.34 21.17
C ASP A 245 21.63 -10.15 21.79
N THR A 246 20.90 -9.32 22.56
CA THR A 246 21.44 -8.14 23.24
C THR A 246 21.43 -8.27 24.76
N TYR A 247 21.12 -9.44 25.31
CA TYR A 247 20.96 -9.61 26.75
C TYR A 247 21.49 -10.94 27.28
N ASP A 248 22.61 -10.86 28.01
CA ASP A 248 23.26 -12.00 28.66
C ASP A 248 22.39 -12.64 29.77
N ASN A 249 21.84 -13.82 29.46
CA ASN A 249 21.14 -14.74 30.34
C ASN A 249 22.05 -15.82 30.98
N SER A 250 23.38 -15.75 30.88
CA SER A 250 24.31 -16.79 31.38
C SER A 250 24.23 -17.07 32.89
N ASN A 251 23.57 -16.19 33.65
CA ASN A 251 23.30 -16.37 35.09
C ASN A 251 21.90 -16.91 35.41
N ASP A 252 21.04 -17.20 34.42
CA ASP A 252 19.73 -17.79 34.63
C ASP A 252 19.84 -19.26 35.08
N THR A 253 19.18 -19.58 36.19
CA THR A 253 19.20 -20.92 36.82
C THR A 253 17.83 -21.60 36.80
N TYR A 254 16.82 -20.97 36.19
CA TYR A 254 15.41 -21.36 36.36
C TYR A 254 14.99 -22.61 35.54
N LEU A 255 15.75 -23.00 34.53
CA LEU A 255 15.50 -24.18 33.69
C LEU A 255 16.84 -24.86 33.33
N PRO A 256 16.86 -26.17 32.99
CA PRO A 256 18.10 -26.88 32.66
C PRO A 256 18.90 -26.08 31.63
N PRO A 257 20.24 -26.01 31.77
CA PRO A 257 21.03 -24.93 31.21
C PRO A 257 20.89 -24.91 29.69
N ILE A 258 20.44 -23.77 29.15
CA ILE A 258 20.86 -23.37 27.81
C ILE A 258 22.35 -23.07 27.93
N GLN A 259 23.15 -24.10 27.74
CA GLN A 259 24.59 -24.10 28.07
C GLN A 259 25.43 -23.27 27.09
N GLU A 260 24.79 -22.39 26.30
CA GLU A 260 25.40 -21.76 25.13
C GLU A 260 25.04 -20.28 24.94
N ASP A 261 24.36 -19.64 25.90
CA ASP A 261 24.34 -18.18 25.88
C ASP A 261 25.76 -17.66 26.16
N VAL A 262 26.28 -16.91 25.20
CA VAL A 262 27.66 -16.46 25.17
C VAL A 262 27.75 -15.21 26.03
N TRP A 263 28.81 -15.10 26.84
CA TRP A 263 29.07 -13.87 27.58
C TRP A 263 29.18 -12.72 26.57
N GLN A 264 28.27 -11.73 26.65
CA GLN A 264 28.08 -10.56 25.75
C GLN A 264 27.09 -10.75 24.58
N ASP A 265 26.57 -9.61 24.09
CA ASP A 265 25.75 -9.50 22.88
C ASP A 265 26.40 -10.29 21.72
N HIS A 266 25.59 -11.11 21.06
CA HIS A 266 26.11 -12.06 20.08
C HIS A 266 25.08 -12.39 19.01
N GLY A 267 25.54 -13.08 17.97
CA GLY A 267 24.66 -13.72 17.00
C GLY A 267 24.88 -15.22 16.98
N HIS A 268 23.80 -15.96 16.75
CA HIS A 268 23.81 -17.42 16.79
C HIS A 268 22.82 -18.00 15.78
N ILE A 269 23.07 -19.24 15.34
CA ILE A 269 22.17 -20.00 14.47
C ILE A 269 21.81 -21.32 15.15
N TRP A 270 20.53 -21.50 15.45
CA TRP A 270 20.04 -22.61 16.27
C TRP A 270 18.68 -23.15 15.81
N LYS A 271 18.30 -24.30 16.36
CA LYS A 271 17.02 -24.96 16.08
C LYS A 271 15.93 -24.41 16.98
N SER A 272 14.88 -23.85 16.38
CA SER A 272 13.81 -23.15 17.10
C SER A 272 13.14 -24.00 18.18
N VAL A 273 13.09 -25.33 18.03
CA VAL A 273 12.43 -26.25 18.96
C VAL A 273 13.02 -26.20 20.38
N ASP A 274 14.34 -26.06 20.52
CA ASP A 274 15.02 -26.27 21.80
C ASP A 274 16.26 -25.40 22.03
N GLN A 275 16.55 -24.44 21.15
CA GLN A 275 17.77 -23.62 21.21
C GLN A 275 19.06 -24.42 21.06
N SER A 276 19.01 -25.65 20.54
CA SER A 276 20.23 -26.39 20.23
C SER A 276 20.92 -25.86 18.97
N THR A 277 22.24 -25.71 19.07
CA THR A 277 23.11 -25.24 17.98
C THR A 277 23.02 -26.14 16.75
N LEU A 278 22.98 -25.54 15.57
CA LEU A 278 23.07 -26.25 14.30
C LEU A 278 24.51 -26.72 14.09
N SER A 279 24.89 -27.85 14.70
CA SER A 279 26.21 -28.42 14.46
C SER A 279 26.28 -28.97 13.02
N ALA A 280 27.30 -28.54 12.29
CA ALA A 280 27.72 -29.22 11.07
C ALA A 280 28.20 -30.62 11.48
N THR A 281 27.31 -31.61 11.43
CA THR A 281 27.75 -33.00 11.46
C THR A 281 28.38 -33.25 10.09
N THR A 282 29.71 -33.33 10.06
CA THR A 282 30.51 -33.78 8.92
C THR A 282 30.01 -35.09 8.33
#